data_AF-A0AB34PDR6-F1
#
_entry.id   AF-A0AB34PDR6-F1
#
_cell.length_a   1.000
_cell.length_b   1.000
_cell.length_c   1.000
_cell.angle_alpha   90.00
_cell.angle_beta   90.00
_cell.angle_gamma   90.00
#
_symmetry.space_group_name_H-M   'P 1'
#
loop_
_entity.id
_entity.type
_entity.pdbx_description
1 polymer ?
#
loop_
_entity_poly.entity_id
_entity_poly.type
_entity_poly.pdbx_seq_one_letter_code
_entity_poly.pdbx_strand_id
1 'polypeptide(L)'
;MPDAKGETRRARNARFEQPAPDVDMPEEAAHVWEWFWLLSGRRGSGPEALSYVELHAWQQLAGCDLVPHEVAMLMAMDDAYLRAVREEQAAARERPPEPSNTWS
;
A
#
# COMPACT_ATOMS: atom_id res chain seq x y z
N MET A 1 12.05 -9.98 1.43
CA MET A 1 13.52 -10.06 1.60
C MET A 1 13.88 -9.46 2.96
N PRO A 2 14.68 -10.14 3.80
CA PRO A 2 15.22 -9.59 5.04
C PRO A 2 16.21 -8.45 4.76
N ASP A 3 16.37 -7.51 5.69
CA ASP A 3 17.39 -6.48 5.64
C ASP A 3 18.80 -7.03 5.95
N ALA A 4 19.83 -6.17 5.91
CA ALA A 4 21.23 -6.53 6.16
C ALA A 4 21.50 -7.04 7.60
N LYS A 5 20.54 -6.93 8.52
CA LYS A 5 20.57 -7.51 9.87
C LYS A 5 19.77 -8.81 9.98
N GLY A 6 19.23 -9.31 8.87
CA GLY A 6 18.42 -10.53 8.81
C GLY A 6 16.98 -10.34 9.30
N GLU A 7 16.53 -9.11 9.57
CA GLU A 7 15.17 -8.83 10.03
C GLU A 7 14.25 -8.49 8.84
N THR A 8 13.05 -9.07 8.83
CA THR A 8 12.00 -8.65 7.90
C THR A 8 11.28 -7.42 8.45
N ARG A 9 10.67 -6.59 7.60
CA ARG A 9 9.82 -5.44 8.03
C ARG A 9 8.80 -5.83 9.10
N ARG A 10 8.22 -7.04 9.00
CA ARG A 10 7.28 -7.61 9.98
C ARG A 10 7.95 -7.88 11.34
N ALA A 11 9.19 -8.36 11.35
CA ALA A 11 9.97 -8.58 12.57
C ALA A 11 10.41 -7.28 13.24
N ARG A 12 10.77 -6.25 12.44
CA ARG A 12 11.13 -4.93 12.95
C ARG A 12 9.92 -4.21 13.56
N ASN A 13 8.77 -4.22 12.90
CA ASN A 13 7.55 -3.61 13.44
C ASN A 13 7.05 -4.31 14.72
N ALA A 14 7.27 -5.62 14.86
CA ALA A 14 6.98 -6.36 16.10
C ALA A 14 7.86 -5.94 17.29
N ARG A 15 9.04 -5.36 17.05
CA ARG A 15 10.02 -4.97 18.07
C ARG A 15 9.78 -3.57 18.66
N PHE A 16 9.01 -2.74 17.98
CA PHE A 16 8.75 -1.36 18.38
C PHE A 16 7.41 -1.15 19.09
N GLU A 17 6.64 -2.22 19.36
CA GLU A 17 5.36 -2.19 20.07
C GLU A 17 4.49 -0.98 19.70
N GLN A 18 4.49 -0.56 18.43
CA GLN A 18 3.51 0.41 17.99
C GLN A 18 2.19 -0.36 17.92
N PRO A 19 1.21 -0.07 18.79
CA PRO A 19 -0.10 -0.68 18.66
C PRO A 19 -0.60 -0.27 17.28
N ALA A 20 -0.66 -1.24 16.37
CA ALA A 20 -1.54 -1.08 15.23
C ALA A 20 -2.92 -0.78 15.85
N PRO A 21 -3.54 0.37 15.55
CA PRO A 21 -4.85 0.65 16.10
C PRO A 21 -5.76 -0.52 15.77
N ASP A 22 -6.59 -0.94 16.72
CA ASP A 22 -7.63 -1.91 16.43
C ASP A 22 -8.55 -1.26 15.39
N VAL A 23 -8.41 -1.70 14.14
CA VAL A 23 -9.21 -1.19 13.04
C VAL A 23 -10.50 -1.99 13.06
N ASP A 24 -11.52 -1.42 13.67
CA ASP A 24 -12.89 -1.93 13.57
C ASP A 24 -13.41 -1.61 12.16
N MET A 25 -12.97 -2.41 11.19
CA MET A 25 -13.38 -2.27 9.79
C MET A 25 -14.82 -2.78 9.66
N PRO A 26 -15.77 -1.96 9.18
CA PRO A 26 -17.11 -2.44 8.87
C PRO A 26 -17.03 -3.62 7.91
N GLU A 27 -17.76 -4.70 8.19
CA GLU A 27 -17.78 -5.90 7.34
C GLU A 27 -18.25 -5.54 5.91
N GLU A 28 -19.15 -4.56 5.81
CA GLU A 28 -19.66 -4.03 4.55
C GLU A 28 -18.64 -3.24 3.74
N ALA A 29 -17.46 -2.93 4.29
CA ALA A 29 -16.37 -2.25 3.58
C ALA A 29 -15.18 -3.18 3.30
N ALA A 30 -15.21 -4.42 3.80
CA ALA A 30 -14.10 -5.36 3.68
C ALA A 30 -13.75 -5.66 2.22
N HIS A 31 -14.75 -5.79 1.35
CA HIS A 31 -14.53 -6.07 -0.07
C HIS A 31 -13.81 -4.92 -0.80
N VAL A 32 -14.06 -3.67 -0.42
CA VAL A 32 -13.37 -2.50 -1.00
C VAL A 32 -11.89 -2.55 -0.67
N TRP A 33 -11.55 -3.02 0.53
CA TRP A 33 -10.17 -3.21 0.95
C TRP A 33 -9.45 -4.26 0.09
N GLU A 34 -10.11 -5.39 -0.17
CA GLU A 34 -9.58 -6.43 -1.05
C GLU A 34 -9.40 -5.93 -2.49
N TRP A 35 -10.39 -5.21 -3.02
CA TRP A 35 -10.32 -4.62 -4.36
C TRP A 35 -9.18 -3.63 -4.51
N PHE A 36 -8.96 -2.78 -3.50
CA PHE A 36 -7.85 -1.84 -3.51
C PHE A 36 -6.49 -2.55 -3.66
N TRP A 37 -6.25 -3.63 -2.91
CA TRP A 37 -4.99 -4.37 -3.00
C TRP A 37 -4.84 -5.11 -4.33
N LEU A 38 -5.93 -5.67 -4.85
CA LEU A 38 -5.96 -6.31 -6.15
C LEU A 38 -5.55 -5.32 -7.26
N LEU A 39 -6.15 -4.12 -7.26
CA LEU A 39 -5.86 -3.06 -8.23
C LEU A 39 -4.43 -2.51 -8.04
N SER A 40 -4.02 -2.27 -6.80
CA SER A 40 -2.72 -1.72 -6.47
C SER A 40 -1.56 -2.65 -6.84
N GLY A 41 -1.74 -3.96 -6.69
CA GLY A 41 -0.74 -4.95 -7.06
C GLY A 41 -0.50 -5.10 -8.57
N ARG A 42 -1.36 -4.52 -9.41
CA ARG A 42 -1.27 -4.61 -10.88
C ARG A 42 -0.52 -3.43 -11.51
N ARG A 43 -0.15 -2.41 -10.74
CA ARG A 43 0.55 -1.22 -11.26
C ARG A 43 1.97 -1.56 -11.69
N GLY A 44 2.34 -1.14 -12.91
CA GLY A 44 3.60 -1.52 -13.55
C GLY A 44 4.79 -0.58 -13.25
N SER A 45 4.57 0.74 -13.20
CA SER A 45 5.62 1.77 -13.10
C SER A 45 5.46 2.61 -11.83
N GLY A 46 5.82 2.03 -10.68
CA GLY A 46 5.80 2.76 -9.42
C GLY A 46 4.39 3.19 -8.95
N PRO A 47 4.31 4.09 -7.96
CA PRO A 47 3.05 4.53 -7.39
C PRO A 47 2.38 5.59 -8.29
N GLU A 48 1.90 5.17 -9.47
CA GLU A 48 0.97 5.97 -10.28
C GLU A 48 -0.43 5.88 -9.70
N ALA A 49 -1.18 6.98 -9.66
CA ALA A 49 -2.52 7.01 -9.08
C ALA A 49 -3.52 6.19 -9.91
N LEU A 50 -4.47 5.54 -9.24
CA LEU A 50 -5.61 4.91 -9.90
C LEU A 50 -6.45 5.99 -10.57
N SER A 51 -6.79 5.76 -11.82
CA SER A 51 -7.68 6.63 -12.58
C SER A 51 -9.12 6.10 -12.57
N TYR A 52 -10.08 7.01 -12.74
CA TYR A 52 -11.48 6.64 -12.97
C TYR A 52 -11.67 5.76 -14.21
N VAL A 53 -10.80 5.91 -15.22
CA VAL A 53 -10.85 5.09 -16.45
C VAL A 53 -10.45 3.65 -16.14
N GLU A 54 -9.40 3.43 -15.34
CA GLU A 54 -9.00 2.10 -14.90
C GLU A 54 -10.06 1.44 -14.03
N LEU A 55 -10.66 2.19 -13.10
CA LEU A 55 -11.76 1.68 -12.27
C LEU A 55 -12.97 1.29 -13.13
N HIS A 56 -13.35 2.14 -14.09
CA HIS A 56 -14.46 1.83 -14.99
C HIS A 56 -14.17 0.58 -15.82
N ALA A 57 -12.98 0.46 -16.41
CA ALA A 57 -12.58 -0.71 -17.18
C ALA A 57 -12.56 -1.97 -16.31
N TRP A 58 -12.03 -1.88 -15.09
CA TRP A 58 -12.02 -2.99 -14.15
C TRP A 58 -13.44 -3.43 -13.75
N GLN A 59 -14.34 -2.49 -13.43
CA GLN A 59 -15.74 -2.81 -13.12
C GLN A 59 -16.39 -3.62 -14.26
N GLN A 60 -16.19 -3.20 -15.51
CA GLN A 60 -16.75 -3.90 -16.67
C GLN A 60 -16.17 -5.30 -16.84
N LEU A 61 -14.86 -5.47 -16.65
CA LEU A 61 -14.18 -6.77 -16.78
C LEU A 61 -14.48 -7.73 -15.62
N ALA A 62 -14.56 -7.20 -14.40
CA ALA A 62 -14.83 -7.97 -13.20
C ALA A 62 -16.32 -8.31 -13.06
N GLY A 63 -17.20 -7.66 -13.82
CA GLY A 63 -18.66 -7.77 -13.64
C GLY A 63 -19.10 -7.25 -12.27
N CYS A 64 -18.40 -6.23 -11.76
CA CYS A 64 -18.61 -5.68 -10.43
C CYS A 64 -19.19 -4.27 -10.54
N ASP A 65 -20.43 -4.08 -10.10
CA ASP A 65 -21.08 -2.77 -10.13
C ASP A 65 -20.64 -1.91 -8.95
N LEU A 66 -19.55 -1.16 -9.14
CA LEU A 66 -19.09 -0.18 -8.17
C LEU A 66 -20.13 0.92 -7.98
N VAL A 67 -20.50 1.16 -6.73
CA VAL A 67 -21.36 2.28 -6.36
C VAL A 67 -20.53 3.53 -6.02
N PRO A 68 -21.11 4.75 -6.10
CA PRO A 68 -20.32 5.99 -5.97
C PRO A 68 -19.51 6.11 -4.68
N HIS A 69 -20.01 5.55 -3.58
CA HIS A 69 -19.28 5.57 -2.30
C HIS A 69 -18.06 4.64 -2.30
N GLU A 70 -18.12 3.50 -2.99
CA GLU A 70 -16.97 2.59 -3.13
C GLU A 70 -15.89 3.20 -4.02
N VAL A 71 -16.29 3.87 -5.10
CA VAL A 71 -15.36 4.63 -5.94
C VAL A 71 -14.65 5.70 -5.09
N ALA A 72 -15.40 6.47 -4.31
CA ALA A 72 -14.83 7.48 -3.42
C ALA A 72 -13.87 6.88 -2.38
N MET A 73 -14.22 5.72 -1.80
CA MET A 73 -13.34 5.00 -0.87
C MET A 73 -12.06 4.53 -1.55
N LEU A 74 -12.13 3.90 -2.73
CA LEU A 74 -10.95 3.45 -3.48
C LEU A 74 -10.00 4.61 -3.80
N MET A 75 -10.54 5.78 -4.19
CA MET A 75 -9.72 6.97 -4.45
C MET A 75 -9.06 7.50 -3.17
N ALA A 76 -9.80 7.57 -2.06
CA ALA A 76 -9.25 8.03 -0.77
C ALA A 76 -8.16 7.07 -0.24
N MET A 77 -8.36 5.76 -0.41
CA MET A 77 -7.37 4.75 -0.08
C MET A 77 -6.11 4.91 -0.93
N ASP A 78 -6.27 5.18 -2.22
CA ASP A 78 -5.15 5.42 -3.12
C ASP A 78 -4.32 6.65 -2.73
N ASP A 79 -4.99 7.78 -2.49
CA ASP A 79 -4.31 9.00 -2.03
C ASP A 79 -3.52 8.76 -0.74
N ALA A 80 -4.10 8.03 0.22
CA ALA A 80 -3.44 7.69 1.47
C ALA A 80 -2.21 6.79 1.24
N TYR A 81 -2.33 5.79 0.36
CA TYR A 81 -1.24 4.90 -0.01
C TYR A 81 -0.09 5.66 -0.70
N LEU A 82 -0.40 6.49 -1.69
CA LEU A 82 0.59 7.29 -2.42
C LEU A 82 1.35 8.23 -1.50
N ARG A 83 0.65 8.87 -0.55
CA ARG A 83 1.28 9.70 0.48
C ARG A 83 2.25 8.89 1.33
N ALA A 84 1.82 7.74 1.87
CA ALA A 84 2.67 6.89 2.70
C ALA A 84 3.91 6.38 1.93
N VAL A 85 3.74 6.02 0.65
CA VAL A 85 4.85 5.60 -0.22
C VAL A 85 5.85 6.75 -0.43
N ARG A 86 5.38 7.98 -0.67
CA ARG A 86 6.26 9.16 -0.83
C ARG A 86 7.01 9.48 0.45
N GLU A 87 6.36 9.40 1.60
CA GLU A 87 6.98 9.60 2.92
C GLU A 87 8.08 8.56 3.16
N GLU A 88 7.82 7.28 2.88
CA GLU A 88 8.81 6.22 3.01
C GLU A 88 9.98 6.42 2.04
N GLN A 89 9.73 6.85 0.79
CA GLN A 89 10.77 7.15 -0.19
C GLN A 89 11.64 8.34 0.24
N ALA A 90 11.03 9.39 0.80
CA ALA A 90 11.75 10.54 1.35
C ALA A 90 12.64 10.12 2.53
N ALA A 91 12.08 9.37 3.48
CA ALA A 91 12.82 8.85 4.64
C ALA A 91 13.96 7.90 4.21
N ALA A 92 13.76 7.09 3.18
CA ALA A 92 14.81 6.21 2.63
C ALA A 92 15.94 7.00 1.97
N ARG A 93 15.64 8.14 1.35
CA ARG A 93 16.64 9.02 0.72
C ARG A 93 17.49 9.80 1.73
N GLU A 94 16.91 10.15 2.87
CA GLU A 94 17.62 10.82 3.97
C GLU A 94 18.47 9.86 4.81
N ARG A 95 18.15 8.55 4.77
CA ARG A 95 18.93 7.54 5.47
C ARG A 95 20.32 7.43 4.82
N PRO A 96 21.43 7.64 5.56
CA PRO A 96 22.76 7.41 5.02
C PRO A 96 22.85 5.95 4.55
N PRO A 97 23.53 5.67 3.41
CA PRO A 97 23.71 4.31 2.95
C PRO A 97 24.34 3.51 4.09
N GLU A 98 23.76 2.35 4.42
CA GLU A 98 24.37 1.47 5.41
C GLU A 98 25.83 1.21 4.98
N PRO A 99 26.80 1.25 5.91
CA PRO A 99 28.19 0.98 5.57
C PRO A 99 28.22 -0.35 4.84
N SER A 100 28.65 -0.31 3.59
CA SER A 100 28.87 -1.48 2.76
C SER A 100 29.71 -2.45 3.57
N ASN A 101 29.17 -3.63 3.92
CA ASN A 101 29.98 -4.70 4.47
C ASN A 101 30.98 -5.12 3.38
N THR A 102 32.13 -4.46 3.35
CA THR A 102 33.33 -4.91 2.65
C THR A 102 33.85 -6.12 3.40
N TRP A 103 33.50 -7.32 2.94
CA TRP A 103 34.23 -8.53 3.34
C TRP A 103 35.59 -8.48 2.64
N SER A 104 36.66 -8.34 3.43
CA SER A 104 38.05 -8.62 3.02
C SER A 104 38.31 -10.12 2.94
#